data_AF-A0A9J8A3P4-F1
#
_entry.id   AF-A0A9J8A3P4-F1
#
_cell.length_a   1.000
_cell.length_b   1.000
_cell.length_c   1.000
_cell.angle_alpha   90.00
_cell.angle_beta   90.00
_cell.angle_gamma   90.00
#
_symmetry.space_group_name_H-M   'P 1'
#
loop_
_entity.id
_entity.type
_entity.pdbx_description
1 polymer ?
#
loop_
_entity_poly.entity_id
_entity_poly.type
_entity_poly.pdbx_seq_one_letter_code
_entity_poly.pdbx_strand_id
1 'polypeptide(L)'
;MTNLRSTHPHFVRCLIPNESKTPGLMENFLVIHQLRCNGVLEGIRICRKGFPSRILYGDFKQRYKVLNASVIPEGKFIDNKKASEKLLGSIDVDHTQYKFGHTKVFFKAGLLGTLEEMRNEKLASLVTMTQALCRGYVMRKEFVKMMERRESIYSIQYNIRSFMNVKHWPWMKLYFKIKPLLKSAETEKEMAAMKENYEKMKEDLTKALAKKKELEEKMVSLIQEKNDLQLQVTAESENLSDAEERCEGLIKSKIQLEAKLKETNERLEDEEEINAELTAKKRKLEDECSELKKDIDDLELTLAKVEKEKHATENKVKNLTEEMASQDESIAKLTKEKKALQEAHQQTLDDLQAEEDKVNTLTKARQSLSSKLMILRAHWSKRRSSVWTLREPRESLRVI
;
A
#
# COMPACT_ATOMS: atom_id res chain seq x y z
N MET A 1 -1.03 27.76 5.96
CA MET A 1 -0.12 28.49 5.04
C MET A 1 -0.81 29.61 4.24
N THR A 2 -2.13 29.56 4.03
CA THR A 2 -2.91 30.43 3.11
C THR A 2 -2.61 31.93 3.23
N ASN A 3 -2.59 32.48 4.44
CA ASN A 3 -2.41 33.92 4.69
C ASN A 3 -1.04 34.47 4.22
N LEU A 4 -0.03 33.62 4.11
CA LEU A 4 1.29 33.98 3.56
C LEU A 4 1.32 33.98 2.01
N ARG A 5 0.30 33.40 1.36
CA ARG A 5 0.16 33.37 -0.10
C ARG A 5 -0.78 34.47 -0.62
N SER A 6 -1.67 34.99 0.21
CA SER A 6 -2.58 36.11 -0.12
C SER A 6 -1.98 37.50 0.13
N THR A 7 -0.87 37.58 0.86
CA THR A 7 -0.14 38.83 1.17
C THR A 7 0.98 39.09 0.16
N HIS A 8 1.58 40.29 0.19
CA HIS A 8 2.74 40.64 -0.64
C HIS A 8 4.04 40.42 0.15
N PRO A 9 4.83 39.37 -0.12
CA PRO A 9 5.99 39.04 0.70
C PRO A 9 7.21 39.88 0.33
N HIS A 10 7.85 40.46 1.34
CA HIS A 10 9.18 41.07 1.25
C HIS A 10 10.19 40.16 1.95
N PHE A 11 11.28 39.81 1.26
CA PHE A 11 12.26 38.84 1.75
C PHE A 11 13.57 39.52 2.16
N VAL A 12 13.99 39.30 3.41
CA VAL A 12 15.35 39.56 3.87
C VAL A 12 16.07 38.22 4.02
N ARG A 13 17.25 38.07 3.42
CA ARG A 13 18.08 36.87 3.52
C ARG A 13 19.34 37.21 4.30
N CYS A 14 19.36 36.85 5.58
CA CYS A 14 20.55 36.94 6.42
C CYS A 14 21.59 35.91 5.95
N LEU A 15 22.87 36.25 6.09
CA LEU A 15 24.00 35.34 5.85
C LEU A 15 24.85 35.32 7.12
N ILE A 16 25.25 34.13 7.56
CA ILE A 16 26.19 33.94 8.67
C ILE A 16 27.60 34.23 8.13
N PRO A 17 28.35 35.21 8.68
CA PRO A 17 29.65 35.59 8.14
C PRO A 17 30.77 34.62 8.55
N ASN A 18 30.69 34.02 9.73
CA ASN A 18 31.67 33.08 10.29
C ASN A 18 31.03 32.28 11.44
N GLU A 19 31.56 31.10 11.76
CA GLU A 19 31.01 30.27 12.85
C GLU A 19 31.48 30.72 14.24
N SER A 20 32.64 31.37 14.31
CA SER A 20 33.24 31.87 15.57
C SER A 20 32.45 32.99 16.26
N LYS A 21 31.45 33.57 15.60
CA LYS A 21 30.67 34.75 16.01
C LYS A 21 31.51 36.03 16.17
N THR A 22 32.73 36.06 15.62
CA THR A 22 33.64 37.21 15.70
C THR A 22 33.15 38.34 14.76
N PRO A 23 32.94 39.58 15.23
CA PRO A 23 32.54 40.69 14.35
C PRO A 23 33.67 41.05 13.37
N GLY A 24 33.31 41.37 12.12
CA GLY A 24 34.25 41.76 11.06
C GLY A 24 35.00 40.61 10.38
N LEU A 25 35.03 39.41 10.97
CA LEU A 25 35.61 38.22 10.35
C LEU A 25 34.63 37.58 9.35
N MET A 26 35.13 37.12 8.20
CA MET A 26 34.31 36.65 7.08
C MET A 26 34.89 35.38 6.43
N GLU A 27 34.16 34.28 6.48
CA GLU A 27 34.55 32.97 5.96
C GLU A 27 33.95 32.75 4.56
N ASN A 28 34.73 33.04 3.53
CA ASN A 28 34.27 33.02 2.14
C ASN A 28 33.63 31.68 1.72
N PHE A 29 34.13 30.53 2.19
CA PHE A 29 33.58 29.22 1.83
C PHE A 29 32.18 28.98 2.42
N LEU A 30 32.01 29.28 3.71
CA LEU A 30 30.73 29.23 4.43
C LEU A 30 29.66 30.12 3.75
N VAL A 31 30.06 31.31 3.31
CA VAL A 31 29.16 32.26 2.63
C VAL A 31 28.86 31.83 1.19
N ILE A 32 29.83 31.30 0.43
CA ILE A 32 29.61 30.75 -0.90
C ILE A 32 28.65 29.55 -0.85
N HIS A 33 28.76 28.70 0.18
CA HIS A 33 27.82 27.59 0.41
C HIS A 33 26.39 28.11 0.64
N GLN A 34 26.20 29.05 1.58
CA GLN A 34 24.90 29.68 1.84
C GLN A 34 24.30 30.36 0.59
N LEU A 35 25.09 31.09 -0.19
CA LEU A 35 24.62 31.79 -1.40
C LEU A 35 24.07 30.82 -2.46
N ARG A 36 24.64 29.61 -2.55
CA ARG A 36 24.16 28.52 -3.42
C ARG A 36 22.90 27.88 -2.84
N CYS A 37 22.95 27.38 -1.61
CA CYS A 37 21.83 26.64 -1.00
C CYS A 37 20.57 27.50 -0.79
N ASN A 38 20.73 28.79 -0.47
CA ASN A 38 19.60 29.73 -0.34
C ASN A 38 19.08 30.25 -1.70
N GLY A 39 19.61 29.76 -2.84
CA GLY A 39 19.18 30.19 -4.18
C GLY A 39 19.32 31.70 -4.40
N VAL A 40 20.43 32.30 -3.94
CA VAL A 40 20.65 33.76 -4.06
C VAL A 40 21.06 34.13 -5.48
N LEU A 41 21.90 33.31 -6.12
CA LEU A 41 22.32 33.49 -7.51
C LEU A 41 21.12 33.40 -8.47
N GLU A 42 20.21 32.44 -8.24
CA GLU A 42 19.01 32.21 -9.03
C GLU A 42 18.01 33.35 -8.85
N GLY A 43 17.80 33.81 -7.61
CA GLY A 43 16.99 34.99 -7.31
C GLY A 43 17.49 36.25 -8.02
N ILE A 44 18.80 36.53 -7.92
CA ILE A 44 19.42 37.67 -8.63
C ILE A 44 19.30 37.51 -10.15
N ARG A 45 19.52 36.29 -10.69
CA ARG A 45 19.42 36.01 -12.13
C ARG A 45 18.00 36.24 -12.66
N ILE A 46 16.98 35.88 -11.89
CA ILE A 46 15.56 36.15 -12.21
C ILE A 46 15.26 37.65 -12.10
N CYS A 47 15.67 38.32 -11.01
CA CYS A 47 15.45 39.76 -10.84
C CYS A 47 16.16 40.62 -11.91
N ARG A 48 17.31 40.17 -12.45
CA ARG A 48 18.04 40.88 -13.51
C ARG A 48 17.49 40.62 -14.93
N LYS A 49 16.91 39.44 -15.18
CA LYS A 49 16.25 39.10 -16.45
C LYS A 49 14.80 39.63 -16.53
N GLY A 50 14.11 39.67 -15.39
CA GLY A 50 12.71 40.05 -15.28
C GLY A 50 12.50 41.52 -14.90
N PHE A 51 11.25 41.81 -14.55
CA PHE A 51 10.78 43.13 -14.14
C PHE A 51 10.10 42.98 -12.77
N PRO A 52 10.80 43.28 -11.64
CA PRO A 52 10.29 43.06 -10.30
C PRO A 52 9.14 44.02 -9.94
N SER A 53 9.24 45.29 -10.33
CA SER A 53 8.24 46.32 -10.01
C SER A 53 7.12 46.35 -11.04
N ARG A 54 5.86 46.41 -10.59
CA ARG A 54 4.66 46.24 -11.44
C ARG A 54 3.54 47.16 -10.95
N ILE A 55 3.02 48.01 -11.83
CA ILE A 55 2.03 49.04 -11.47
C ILE A 55 0.83 48.98 -12.43
N LEU A 56 -0.39 49.17 -11.94
CA LEU A 56 -1.59 49.25 -12.80
C LEU A 56 -1.56 50.54 -13.63
N TYR A 57 -2.11 50.50 -14.85
CA TYR A 57 -2.11 51.67 -15.73
C TYR A 57 -2.89 52.88 -15.16
N GLY A 58 -3.90 52.65 -14.32
CA GLY A 58 -4.60 53.72 -13.60
C GLY A 58 -3.67 54.45 -12.63
N ASP A 59 -3.10 53.70 -11.68
CA ASP A 59 -2.17 54.20 -10.66
C ASP A 59 -0.97 54.92 -11.31
N PHE A 60 -0.39 54.33 -12.37
CA PHE A 60 0.75 54.92 -13.06
C PHE A 60 0.39 56.28 -13.69
N LYS A 61 -0.71 56.33 -14.47
CA LYS A 61 -1.22 57.56 -15.06
C LYS A 61 -1.51 58.63 -14.01
N GLN A 62 -2.16 58.27 -12.90
CA GLN A 62 -2.50 59.20 -11.82
C GLN A 62 -1.25 59.69 -11.06
N ARG A 63 -0.30 58.80 -10.76
CA ARG A 63 0.91 59.12 -9.98
C ARG A 63 1.89 60.00 -10.74
N TYR A 64 2.05 59.76 -12.05
CA TYR A 64 3.10 60.40 -12.86
C TYR A 64 2.62 61.47 -13.85
N LYS A 65 1.31 61.75 -14.01
CA LYS A 65 0.81 62.89 -14.85
C LYS A 65 1.53 64.21 -14.55
N VAL A 66 1.93 64.43 -13.29
CA VAL A 66 2.67 65.63 -12.85
C VAL A 66 4.05 65.82 -13.50
N LEU A 67 4.67 64.76 -14.05
CA LEU A 67 5.93 64.87 -14.78
C LEU A 67 5.78 65.63 -16.10
N ASN A 68 4.70 65.36 -16.84
CA ASN A 68 4.41 66.01 -18.12
C ASN A 68 2.89 66.05 -18.37
N ALA A 69 2.22 67.09 -17.86
CA ALA A 69 0.77 67.24 -17.98
C ALA A 69 0.29 67.44 -19.43
N SER A 70 1.08 68.12 -20.26
CA SER A 70 0.75 68.49 -21.65
C SER A 70 0.55 67.29 -22.58
N VAL A 71 1.08 66.12 -22.22
CA VAL A 71 1.03 64.88 -23.01
C VAL A 71 -0.31 64.16 -22.89
N ILE A 72 -1.13 64.50 -21.88
CA ILE A 72 -2.46 63.93 -21.64
C ILE A 72 -3.50 65.05 -21.75
N PRO A 73 -4.06 65.32 -22.95
CA PRO A 73 -5.10 66.31 -23.17
C PRO A 73 -6.25 66.23 -22.15
N GLU A 74 -6.55 67.37 -21.54
CA GLU A 74 -7.60 67.44 -20.52
C GLU A 74 -9.01 67.32 -21.16
N GLY A 75 -9.97 66.82 -20.39
CA GLY A 75 -11.34 66.57 -20.84
C GLY A 75 -11.54 65.38 -21.80
N LYS A 76 -10.49 64.83 -22.43
CA LYS A 76 -10.60 63.66 -23.32
C LYS A 76 -10.34 62.35 -22.58
N PHE A 77 -11.26 61.39 -22.67
CA PHE A 77 -11.07 60.04 -22.13
C PHE A 77 -10.04 59.27 -22.96
N ILE A 78 -8.78 59.29 -22.49
CA ILE A 78 -7.70 58.49 -23.06
C ILE A 78 -7.51 57.24 -22.20
N ASP A 79 -7.59 56.07 -22.84
CA ASP A 79 -7.27 54.76 -22.25
C ASP A 79 -5.98 54.83 -21.42
N ASN A 80 -6.03 54.21 -20.23
CA ASN A 80 -4.95 54.27 -19.26
C ASN A 80 -3.65 53.63 -19.79
N LYS A 81 -3.74 52.60 -20.65
CA LYS A 81 -2.54 52.04 -21.30
C LYS A 81 -1.93 53.04 -22.27
N LYS A 82 -2.69 53.53 -23.26
CA LYS A 82 -2.22 54.56 -24.22
C LYS A 82 -1.73 55.85 -23.55
N ALA A 83 -2.33 56.26 -22.44
CA ALA A 83 -1.87 57.41 -21.66
C ALA A 83 -0.51 57.13 -20.97
N SER A 84 -0.30 55.91 -20.45
CA SER A 84 0.96 55.49 -19.84
C SER A 84 2.08 55.33 -20.86
N GLU A 85 1.75 54.81 -22.05
CA GLU A 85 2.67 54.69 -23.20
C GLU A 85 3.16 56.07 -23.65
N LYS A 86 2.24 57.02 -23.85
CA LYS A 86 2.60 58.40 -24.20
C LYS A 86 3.40 59.10 -23.10
N LEU A 87 3.04 58.92 -21.83
CA LEU A 87 3.74 59.56 -20.72
C LEU A 87 5.20 59.07 -20.63
N LEU A 88 5.43 57.75 -20.68
CA LEU A 88 6.79 57.18 -20.67
C LEU A 88 7.59 57.58 -21.91
N GLY A 89 6.98 57.58 -23.11
CA GLY A 89 7.61 58.07 -24.33
C GLY A 89 7.86 59.59 -24.38
N SER A 90 7.41 60.35 -23.37
CA SER A 90 7.66 61.79 -23.22
C SER A 90 8.70 62.14 -22.15
N ILE A 91 9.26 61.11 -21.51
CA ILE A 91 10.31 61.20 -20.50
C ILE A 91 11.53 60.51 -21.10
N ASP A 92 12.73 61.07 -20.92
CA ASP A 92 13.96 60.46 -21.44
C ASP A 92 14.38 59.27 -20.57
N VAL A 93 13.80 58.09 -20.86
CA VAL A 93 14.05 56.83 -20.15
C VAL A 93 14.23 55.66 -21.12
N ASP A 94 15.23 54.82 -20.82
CA ASP A 94 15.58 53.64 -21.62
C ASP A 94 14.40 52.66 -21.77
N HIS A 95 13.96 52.48 -23.01
CA HIS A 95 12.87 51.59 -23.40
C HIS A 95 13.18 50.09 -23.20
N THR A 96 14.42 49.71 -22.84
CA THR A 96 14.74 48.35 -22.34
C THR A 96 14.42 48.16 -20.86
N GLN A 97 14.26 49.23 -20.07
CA GLN A 97 14.08 49.16 -18.62
C GLN A 97 12.61 49.01 -18.19
N TYR A 98 11.65 49.17 -19.10
CA TYR A 98 10.25 48.89 -18.88
C TYR A 98 9.60 48.06 -19.99
N LYS A 99 8.46 47.43 -19.69
CA LYS A 99 7.57 46.74 -20.65
C LYS A 99 6.09 46.92 -20.32
N PHE A 100 5.28 46.92 -21.37
CA PHE A 100 3.82 47.05 -21.29
C PHE A 100 3.14 45.68 -21.35
N GLY A 101 2.35 45.34 -20.32
CA GLY A 101 1.45 44.18 -20.34
C GLY A 101 0.03 44.55 -20.79
N HIS A 102 -0.92 43.66 -20.48
CA HIS A 102 -2.35 43.90 -20.73
C HIS A 102 -2.96 44.88 -19.72
N THR A 103 -2.71 44.70 -18.41
CA THR A 103 -3.32 45.51 -17.33
C THR A 103 -2.30 46.32 -16.51
N LYS A 104 -1.01 46.01 -16.64
CA LYS A 104 0.08 46.57 -15.82
C LYS A 104 1.28 46.96 -16.68
N VAL A 105 2.00 47.99 -16.25
CA VAL A 105 3.36 48.32 -16.70
C VAL A 105 4.38 47.70 -15.74
N PHE A 106 5.50 47.26 -16.29
CA PHE A 106 6.54 46.48 -15.63
C PHE A 106 7.87 47.22 -15.73
N PHE A 107 8.62 47.34 -14.62
CA PHE A 107 9.89 48.06 -14.54
C PHE A 107 11.02 47.17 -13.98
N LYS A 108 12.23 47.37 -14.49
CA LYS A 108 13.47 46.88 -13.85
C LYS A 108 13.70 47.61 -12.53
N ALA A 109 14.57 47.06 -11.68
CA ALA A 109 15.08 47.78 -10.51
C ALA A 109 15.83 49.06 -10.95
N GLY A 110 15.87 50.08 -10.09
CA GLY A 110 16.44 51.40 -10.41
C GLY A 110 15.39 52.37 -10.99
N LEU A 111 14.92 52.12 -12.22
CA LEU A 111 14.09 53.06 -13.00
C LEU A 111 12.90 53.67 -12.24
N LEU A 112 12.20 52.87 -11.41
CA LEU A 112 11.06 53.38 -10.64
C LEU A 112 11.46 54.41 -9.56
N GLY A 113 12.68 54.31 -9.02
CA GLY A 113 13.25 55.30 -8.11
C GLY A 113 13.48 56.63 -8.82
N THR A 114 14.14 56.59 -9.99
CA THR A 114 14.37 57.79 -10.82
C THR A 114 13.07 58.49 -11.22
N LEU A 115 12.02 57.74 -11.56
CA LEU A 115 10.69 58.30 -11.84
C LEU A 115 10.03 58.94 -10.60
N GLU A 116 10.31 58.44 -9.39
CA GLU A 116 9.87 59.10 -8.14
C GLU A 116 10.73 60.32 -7.78
N GLU A 117 12.03 60.31 -8.06
CA GLU A 117 12.93 61.45 -7.84
C GLU A 117 12.52 62.65 -8.70
N MET A 118 12.41 62.47 -10.03
CA MET A 118 11.89 63.50 -10.96
C MET A 118 10.50 64.00 -10.55
N ARG A 119 9.66 63.12 -10.00
CA ARG A 119 8.31 63.46 -9.54
C ARG A 119 8.35 64.28 -8.26
N ASN A 120 9.25 63.95 -7.33
CA ASN A 120 9.43 64.68 -6.08
C ASN A 120 9.99 66.09 -6.33
N GLU A 121 10.87 66.29 -7.30
CA GLU A 121 11.34 67.62 -7.72
C GLU A 121 10.19 68.51 -8.21
N LYS A 122 9.36 68.00 -9.14
CA LYS A 122 8.18 68.72 -9.65
C LYS A 122 7.17 69.01 -8.55
N LEU A 123 6.92 68.04 -7.66
CA LEU A 123 6.02 68.22 -6.52
C LEU A 123 6.56 69.23 -5.51
N ALA A 124 7.87 69.25 -5.22
CA ALA A 124 8.49 70.22 -4.32
C ALA A 124 8.27 71.66 -4.81
N SER A 125 8.45 71.93 -6.10
CA SER A 125 8.15 73.23 -6.71
C SER A 125 6.67 73.63 -6.52
N LEU A 126 5.73 72.74 -6.87
CA LEU A 126 4.29 73.02 -6.79
C LEU A 126 3.80 73.18 -5.34
N VAL A 127 4.31 72.36 -4.42
CA VAL A 127 4.03 72.45 -2.99
C VAL A 127 4.62 73.73 -2.40
N THR A 128 5.80 74.17 -2.84
CA THR A 128 6.39 75.45 -2.38
C THR A 128 5.56 76.65 -2.81
N MET A 129 5.06 76.67 -4.05
CA MET A 129 4.11 77.70 -4.52
C MET A 129 2.82 77.70 -3.68
N THR A 130 2.28 76.52 -3.40
CA THR A 130 1.06 76.37 -2.58
C THR A 130 1.30 76.84 -1.13
N GLN A 131 2.43 76.46 -0.52
CA GLN A 131 2.83 76.93 0.81
C GLN A 131 3.03 78.45 0.87
N ALA A 132 3.59 79.07 -0.17
CA ALA A 132 3.74 80.51 -0.25
C ALA A 132 2.37 81.23 -0.27
N LEU A 133 1.41 80.72 -1.03
CA LEU A 133 0.03 81.23 -1.04
C LEU A 133 -0.65 81.07 0.32
N CYS A 134 -0.52 79.90 0.98
CA CYS A 134 -1.08 79.65 2.31
C CYS A 134 -0.45 80.57 3.38
N ARG A 135 0.88 80.71 3.40
CA ARG A 135 1.60 81.62 4.32
C ARG A 135 1.17 83.08 4.09
N GLY A 136 1.08 83.51 2.83
CA GLY A 136 0.60 84.85 2.47
C GLY A 136 -0.86 85.10 2.87
N TYR A 137 -1.75 84.11 2.77
CA TYR A 137 -3.14 84.21 3.23
C TYR A 137 -3.25 84.33 4.75
N VAL A 138 -2.52 83.49 5.50
CA VAL A 138 -2.47 83.54 6.97
C VAL A 138 -1.92 84.88 7.45
N MET A 139 -0.83 85.37 6.83
CA MET A 139 -0.21 86.64 7.23
C MET A 139 -1.05 87.86 6.85
N ARG A 140 -1.78 87.84 5.72
CA ARG A 140 -2.78 88.89 5.42
C ARG A 140 -3.90 88.91 6.46
N LYS A 141 -4.39 87.75 6.90
CA LYS A 141 -5.42 87.66 7.96
C LYS A 141 -4.92 88.19 9.31
N GLU A 142 -3.69 87.88 9.72
CA GLU A 142 -3.16 88.41 10.98
C GLU A 142 -2.78 89.91 10.86
N PHE A 143 -2.33 90.38 9.69
CA PHE A 143 -2.08 91.79 9.44
C PHE A 143 -3.36 92.65 9.57
N VAL A 144 -4.51 92.15 9.10
CA VAL A 144 -5.81 92.81 9.33
C VAL A 144 -6.08 92.94 10.84
N LYS A 145 -5.89 91.87 11.63
CA LYS A 145 -6.02 91.96 13.10
C LYS A 145 -5.01 92.92 13.74
N MET A 146 -3.80 93.02 13.21
CA MET A 146 -2.80 93.99 13.69
C MET A 146 -3.24 95.44 13.43
N MET A 147 -3.85 95.71 12.27
CA MET A 147 -4.47 97.01 11.95
C MET A 147 -5.70 97.28 12.83
N GLU A 148 -6.59 96.31 13.00
CA GLU A 148 -7.75 96.41 13.91
C GLU A 148 -7.32 96.72 15.35
N ARG A 149 -6.27 96.05 15.86
CA ARG A 149 -5.66 96.35 17.17
C ARG A 149 -5.12 97.78 17.22
N ARG A 150 -4.43 98.25 16.17
CA ARG A 150 -3.88 99.62 16.09
C ARG A 150 -4.99 100.68 16.14
N GLU A 151 -6.03 100.56 15.31
CA GLU A 151 -7.16 101.51 15.31
C GLU A 151 -7.97 101.43 16.61
N SER A 152 -8.09 100.23 17.21
CA SER A 152 -8.69 100.06 18.53
C SER A 152 -7.89 100.79 19.62
N ILE A 153 -6.56 100.78 19.59
CA ILE A 153 -5.72 101.51 20.55
C ILE A 153 -5.97 103.02 20.45
N TYR A 154 -5.98 103.60 19.24
CA TYR A 154 -6.31 105.02 19.06
C TYR A 154 -7.72 105.34 19.53
N SER A 155 -8.70 104.50 19.18
CA SER A 155 -10.10 104.65 19.59
C SER A 155 -10.27 104.61 21.11
N ILE A 156 -9.60 103.68 21.79
CA ILE A 156 -9.61 103.55 23.25
C ILE A 156 -8.95 104.77 23.90
N GLN A 157 -7.77 105.19 23.44
CA GLN A 157 -7.08 106.37 23.97
C GLN A 157 -7.91 107.65 23.82
N TYR A 158 -8.53 107.86 22.65
CA TYR A 158 -9.39 109.02 22.41
C TYR A 158 -10.66 108.99 23.27
N ASN A 159 -11.36 107.85 23.32
CA ASN A 159 -12.57 107.73 24.12
C ASN A 159 -12.30 107.87 25.63
N ILE A 160 -11.18 107.34 26.15
CA ILE A 160 -10.80 107.55 27.56
C ILE A 160 -10.53 109.03 27.85
N ARG A 161 -9.78 109.73 26.99
CA ARG A 161 -9.53 111.19 27.15
C ARG A 161 -10.83 111.99 27.10
N SER A 162 -11.69 111.72 26.11
CA SER A 162 -13.00 112.38 25.97
C SER A 162 -13.91 112.11 27.17
N PHE A 163 -14.01 110.85 27.61
CA PHE A 163 -14.78 110.48 28.80
C PHE A 163 -14.23 111.13 30.07
N MET A 164 -12.91 111.24 30.24
CA MET A 164 -12.31 111.90 31.40
C MET A 164 -12.66 113.40 31.49
N ASN A 165 -12.86 114.07 30.35
CA ASN A 165 -13.39 115.44 30.30
C ASN A 165 -14.90 115.49 30.61
N VAL A 166 -15.68 114.58 30.03
CA VAL A 166 -17.16 114.65 30.03
C VAL A 166 -17.83 113.97 31.24
N LYS A 167 -17.16 113.04 31.94
CA LYS A 167 -17.72 112.26 33.07
C LYS A 167 -18.32 113.09 34.21
N HIS A 168 -17.84 114.32 34.40
CA HIS A 168 -18.32 115.21 35.46
C HIS A 168 -19.45 116.14 35.02
N TRP A 169 -19.69 116.27 33.70
CA TRP A 169 -20.68 117.16 33.09
C TRP A 169 -22.12 116.76 33.47
N PRO A 170 -22.99 117.69 33.93
CA PRO A 170 -24.34 117.36 34.38
C PRO A 170 -25.20 116.65 33.33
N TRP A 171 -25.13 117.06 32.06
CA TRP A 171 -25.90 116.45 30.97
C TRP A 171 -25.53 114.99 30.72
N MET A 172 -24.25 114.62 30.85
CA MET A 172 -23.81 113.23 30.72
C MET A 172 -24.33 112.35 31.86
N LYS A 173 -24.36 112.89 33.09
CA LYS A 173 -24.95 112.22 34.26
C LYS A 173 -26.46 112.00 34.11
N LEU A 174 -27.17 112.94 33.48
CA LEU A 174 -28.59 112.79 33.14
C LEU A 174 -28.79 111.71 32.08
N TYR A 175 -28.01 111.73 30.99
CA TYR A 175 -28.06 110.71 29.94
C TYR A 175 -27.84 109.29 30.49
N PHE A 176 -26.84 109.08 31.36
CA PHE A 176 -26.61 107.78 31.98
C PHE A 176 -27.75 107.28 32.89
N LYS A 177 -28.56 108.18 33.47
CA LYS A 177 -29.79 107.78 34.21
C LYS A 177 -30.94 107.40 33.28
N ILE A 178 -31.03 108.02 32.11
CA ILE A 178 -32.13 107.79 31.14
C ILE A 178 -31.85 106.58 30.24
N LYS A 179 -30.60 106.38 29.79
CA LYS A 179 -30.23 105.32 28.84
C LYS A 179 -30.73 103.91 29.23
N PRO A 180 -30.67 103.44 30.50
CA PRO A 180 -31.16 102.12 30.88
C PRO A 180 -32.67 101.90 30.67
N LEU A 181 -33.46 102.98 30.57
CA LEU A 181 -34.90 102.95 30.33
C LEU A 181 -35.25 102.75 28.84
N LEU A 182 -34.26 102.81 27.93
CA LEU A 182 -34.42 102.67 26.48
C LEU A 182 -34.05 101.27 25.94
N LYS A 183 -33.94 100.27 26.83
CA LYS A 183 -33.40 98.93 26.52
C LYS A 183 -34.17 98.08 25.50
N SER A 184 -35.44 98.38 25.23
CA SER A 184 -36.34 97.53 24.43
C SER A 184 -35.80 97.20 23.03
N ALA A 185 -35.20 98.17 22.34
CA ALA A 185 -34.67 98.02 20.99
C ALA A 185 -33.36 97.19 20.90
N GLU A 186 -32.69 96.94 22.03
CA GLU A 186 -31.47 96.13 22.09
C GLU A 186 -31.85 94.64 22.28
N THR A 187 -32.78 94.37 23.20
CA THR A 187 -33.34 93.02 23.45
C THR A 187 -34.04 92.40 22.24
N GLU A 188 -34.63 93.21 21.35
CA GLU A 188 -35.28 92.72 20.13
C GLU A 188 -34.26 92.13 19.14
N LYS A 189 -33.09 92.75 18.99
CA LYS A 189 -32.00 92.27 18.11
C LYS A 189 -31.36 91.00 18.65
N GLU A 190 -31.15 90.94 19.97
CA GLU A 190 -30.67 89.71 20.64
C GLU A 190 -31.65 88.55 20.44
N MET A 191 -32.96 88.80 20.57
CA MET A 191 -33.99 87.78 20.33
C MET A 191 -34.04 87.32 18.86
N ALA A 192 -33.83 88.22 17.89
CA ALA A 192 -33.75 87.86 16.48
C ALA A 192 -32.54 86.94 16.18
N ALA A 193 -31.36 87.30 16.66
CA ALA A 193 -30.15 86.47 16.50
C ALA A 193 -30.26 85.12 17.23
N MET A 194 -30.91 85.09 18.40
CA MET A 194 -31.18 83.84 19.13
C MET A 194 -32.12 82.91 18.34
N LYS A 195 -33.17 83.44 17.71
CA LYS A 195 -34.08 82.67 16.85
C LYS A 195 -33.38 82.09 15.63
N GLU A 196 -32.54 82.87 14.96
CA GLU A 196 -31.76 82.41 13.79
C GLU A 196 -30.80 81.27 14.16
N ASN A 197 -30.08 81.41 15.28
CA ASN A 197 -29.17 80.37 15.76
C ASN A 197 -29.93 79.11 16.24
N TYR A 198 -31.10 79.26 16.85
CA TYR A 198 -31.94 78.14 17.28
C TYR A 198 -32.43 77.30 16.09
N GLU A 199 -32.97 77.93 15.05
CA GLU A 199 -33.47 77.20 13.87
C GLU A 199 -32.33 76.52 13.09
N LYS A 200 -31.15 77.15 12.95
CA LYS A 200 -29.96 76.49 12.37
C LYS A 200 -29.54 75.26 13.18
N MET A 201 -29.43 75.39 14.51
CA MET A 201 -29.05 74.28 15.38
C MET A 201 -30.05 73.12 15.33
N LYS A 202 -31.34 73.42 15.17
CA LYS A 202 -32.45 72.47 15.00
C LYS A 202 -32.42 71.78 13.62
N GLU A 203 -32.10 72.51 12.56
CA GLU A 203 -31.91 71.95 11.21
C GLU A 203 -30.69 71.01 11.17
N ASP A 204 -29.55 71.42 11.75
CA ASP A 204 -28.35 70.59 11.80
C ASP A 204 -28.50 69.38 12.74
N LEU A 205 -29.23 69.52 13.86
CA LEU A 205 -29.59 68.39 14.72
C LEU A 205 -30.46 67.36 13.99
N THR A 206 -31.47 67.79 13.22
CA THR A 206 -32.31 66.85 12.46
C THR A 206 -31.55 66.14 11.35
N LYS A 207 -30.67 66.84 10.62
CA LYS A 207 -29.73 66.22 9.65
C LYS A 207 -28.79 65.20 10.33
N ALA A 208 -28.23 65.56 11.49
CA ALA A 208 -27.33 64.70 12.24
C ALA A 208 -28.03 63.43 12.76
N LEU A 209 -29.26 63.54 13.28
CA LEU A 209 -30.06 62.41 13.72
C LEU A 209 -30.47 61.49 12.56
N ALA A 210 -30.85 62.05 11.41
CA ALA A 210 -31.15 61.25 10.22
C ALA A 210 -29.93 60.45 9.75
N LYS A 211 -28.76 61.10 9.64
CA LYS A 211 -27.51 60.44 9.25
C LYS A 211 -27.01 59.44 10.29
N LYS A 212 -27.24 59.69 11.59
CA LYS A 212 -26.95 58.73 12.66
C LYS A 212 -27.75 57.45 12.45
N LYS A 213 -29.06 57.56 12.23
CA LYS A 213 -29.96 56.41 12.00
C LYS A 213 -29.53 55.58 10.79
N GLU A 214 -29.21 56.23 9.66
CA GLU A 214 -28.70 55.55 8.45
C GLU A 214 -27.42 54.74 8.70
N LEU A 215 -26.52 55.25 9.56
CA LEU A 215 -25.28 54.56 9.93
C LEU A 215 -25.52 53.44 10.95
N GLU A 216 -26.46 53.61 11.88
CA GLU A 216 -26.86 52.56 12.84
C GLU A 216 -27.53 51.38 12.12
N GLU A 217 -28.41 51.63 11.15
CA GLU A 217 -29.03 50.60 10.30
C GLU A 217 -27.97 49.79 9.52
N LYS A 218 -26.98 50.47 8.92
CA LYS A 218 -25.85 49.82 8.23
C LYS A 218 -24.95 49.03 9.18
N MET A 219 -24.74 49.53 10.40
CA MET A 219 -23.94 48.84 11.42
C MET A 219 -24.64 47.55 11.90
N VAL A 220 -25.98 47.55 12.02
CA VAL A 220 -26.75 46.34 12.33
C VAL A 220 -26.60 45.28 11.23
N SER A 221 -26.68 45.65 9.95
CA SER A 221 -26.46 44.71 8.82
C SER A 221 -25.09 44.03 8.90
N LEU A 222 -24.02 44.81 9.11
CA LEU A 222 -22.65 44.29 9.21
C LEU A 222 -22.42 43.41 10.45
N ILE A 223 -23.13 43.69 11.56
CA ILE A 223 -23.10 42.83 12.75
C ILE A 223 -23.84 41.52 12.48
N GLN A 224 -24.97 41.55 11.77
CA GLN A 224 -25.71 40.36 11.38
C GLN A 224 -24.88 39.47 10.45
N GLU A 225 -24.35 40.01 9.35
CA GLU A 225 -23.45 39.30 8.43
C GLU A 225 -22.26 38.65 9.15
N LYS A 226 -21.64 39.37 10.11
CA LYS A 226 -20.56 38.82 10.93
C LYS A 226 -21.02 37.66 11.81
N ASN A 227 -22.20 37.77 12.43
CA ASN A 227 -22.74 36.71 13.29
C ASN A 227 -23.14 35.47 12.49
N ASP A 228 -23.74 35.65 11.31
CA ASP A 228 -24.12 34.54 10.41
C ASP A 228 -22.88 33.78 9.91
N LEU A 229 -21.82 34.51 9.50
CA LEU A 229 -20.53 33.91 9.17
C LEU A 229 -19.88 33.21 10.37
N GLN A 230 -20.01 33.75 11.58
CA GLN A 230 -19.47 33.14 12.80
C GLN A 230 -20.20 31.83 13.14
N LEU A 231 -21.53 31.78 12.98
CA LEU A 231 -22.34 30.57 13.14
C LEU A 231 -22.00 29.52 12.08
N GLN A 232 -21.82 29.93 10.82
CA GLN A 232 -21.39 29.02 9.75
C GLN A 232 -20.00 28.42 10.05
N VAL A 233 -19.05 29.22 10.54
CA VAL A 233 -17.72 28.72 10.94
C VAL A 233 -17.80 27.72 12.09
N THR A 234 -18.69 27.91 13.06
CA THR A 234 -18.92 26.91 14.13
C THR A 234 -19.48 25.61 13.56
N ALA A 235 -20.53 25.67 12.73
CA ALA A 235 -21.16 24.49 12.15
C ALA A 235 -20.20 23.70 11.23
N GLU A 236 -19.37 24.37 10.43
CA GLU A 236 -18.31 23.72 9.64
C GLU A 236 -17.21 23.10 10.53
N SER A 237 -16.95 23.67 11.71
CA SER A 237 -16.01 23.08 12.68
C SER A 237 -16.57 21.84 13.38
N GLU A 238 -17.89 21.80 13.64
CA GLU A 238 -18.58 20.62 14.17
C GLU A 238 -18.65 19.52 13.11
N ASN A 239 -19.04 19.84 11.87
CA ASN A 239 -18.99 18.93 10.71
C ASN A 239 -17.58 18.34 10.48
N LEU A 240 -16.53 19.13 10.71
CA LEU A 240 -15.14 18.68 10.62
C LEU A 240 -14.80 17.70 11.75
N SER A 241 -15.20 17.97 12.99
CA SER A 241 -15.02 17.04 14.13
C SER A 241 -15.70 15.70 13.86
N ASP A 242 -16.95 15.71 13.38
CA ASP A 242 -17.70 14.52 12.98
C ASP A 242 -17.02 13.76 11.82
N ALA A 243 -16.31 14.46 10.94
CA ALA A 243 -15.52 13.84 9.87
C ALA A 243 -14.21 13.24 10.40
N GLU A 244 -13.54 13.91 11.34
CA GLU A 244 -12.31 13.43 11.98
C GLU A 244 -12.55 12.17 12.83
N GLU A 245 -13.61 12.13 13.65
CA GLU A 245 -13.96 10.92 14.43
C GLU A 245 -14.28 9.73 13.51
N ARG A 246 -15.06 9.95 12.44
CA ARG A 246 -15.32 8.90 11.44
C ARG A 246 -14.05 8.42 10.75
N CYS A 247 -13.10 9.32 10.45
CA CYS A 247 -11.81 8.94 9.89
C CYS A 247 -10.96 8.14 10.89
N GLU A 248 -10.94 8.53 12.17
CA GLU A 248 -10.21 7.78 13.20
C GLU A 248 -10.82 6.39 13.45
N GLY A 249 -12.15 6.27 13.43
CA GLY A 249 -12.87 4.99 13.47
C GLY A 249 -12.52 4.09 12.29
N LEU A 250 -12.47 4.64 11.07
CA LEU A 250 -12.03 3.91 9.88
C LEU A 250 -10.54 3.51 9.95
N ILE A 251 -9.67 4.34 10.51
CA ILE A 251 -8.25 4.01 10.72
C ILE A 251 -8.11 2.85 11.73
N LYS A 252 -8.83 2.89 12.86
CA LYS A 252 -8.88 1.80 13.85
C LYS A 252 -9.39 0.49 13.24
N SER A 253 -10.46 0.55 12.44
CA SER A 253 -11.00 -0.61 11.71
C SER A 253 -9.99 -1.16 10.68
N LYS A 254 -9.34 -0.28 9.90
CA LYS A 254 -8.29 -0.63 8.94
C LYS A 254 -7.15 -1.40 9.61
N ILE A 255 -6.64 -0.93 10.74
CA ILE A 255 -5.55 -1.61 11.48
C ILE A 255 -5.98 -3.01 11.93
N GLN A 256 -7.22 -3.19 12.40
CA GLN A 256 -7.75 -4.50 12.77
C GLN A 256 -7.91 -5.43 11.56
N LEU A 257 -8.29 -4.91 10.39
CA LEU A 257 -8.41 -5.67 9.15
C LEU A 257 -7.04 -6.03 8.56
N GLU A 258 -6.05 -5.14 8.62
CA GLU A 258 -4.67 -5.43 8.23
C GLU A 258 -4.03 -6.50 9.13
N ALA A 259 -4.28 -6.46 10.43
CA ALA A 259 -3.84 -7.50 11.36
C ALA A 259 -4.49 -8.87 11.07
N LYS A 260 -5.81 -8.90 10.84
CA LYS A 260 -6.53 -10.14 10.47
C LYS A 260 -6.08 -10.69 9.12
N LEU A 261 -5.88 -9.82 8.13
CA LEU A 261 -5.40 -10.21 6.80
C LEU A 261 -4.02 -10.86 6.89
N LYS A 262 -3.12 -10.29 7.71
CA LYS A 262 -1.81 -10.90 8.00
C LYS A 262 -1.96 -12.27 8.66
N GLU A 263 -2.76 -12.41 9.72
CA GLU A 263 -3.01 -13.70 10.40
C GLU A 263 -3.55 -14.76 9.41
N THR A 264 -4.50 -14.39 8.54
CA THR A 264 -5.05 -15.30 7.53
C THR A 264 -4.08 -15.63 6.41
N ASN A 265 -3.10 -14.76 6.13
CA ASN A 265 -2.09 -15.00 5.10
C ASN A 265 -0.98 -15.92 5.63
N GLU A 266 -0.49 -15.68 6.85
CA GLU A 266 0.47 -16.58 7.52
C GLU A 266 -0.12 -18.00 7.63
N ARG A 267 -1.39 -18.12 8.02
CA ARG A 267 -2.11 -19.41 8.05
C ARG A 267 -2.41 -20.03 6.68
N LEU A 268 -2.42 -19.24 5.60
CA LEU A 268 -2.57 -19.76 4.24
C LEU A 268 -1.23 -20.33 3.75
N GLU A 269 -0.13 -19.64 4.05
CA GLU A 269 1.24 -20.10 3.76
C GLU A 269 1.54 -21.43 4.48
N ASP A 270 1.15 -21.56 5.76
CA ASP A 270 1.24 -22.83 6.52
C ASP A 270 0.48 -24.00 5.82
N GLU A 271 -0.78 -23.77 5.42
CA GLU A 271 -1.62 -24.79 4.76
C GLU A 271 -1.15 -25.09 3.33
N GLU A 272 -0.56 -24.13 2.62
CA GLU A 272 0.07 -24.35 1.31
C GLU A 272 1.35 -25.21 1.43
N GLU A 273 2.17 -25.02 2.47
CA GLU A 273 3.32 -25.89 2.76
C GLU A 273 2.85 -27.31 3.12
N ILE A 274 1.85 -27.46 3.98
CA ILE A 274 1.26 -28.76 4.35
C ILE A 274 0.67 -29.46 3.12
N ASN A 275 -0.01 -28.74 2.22
CA ASN A 275 -0.56 -29.30 0.99
C ASN A 275 0.54 -29.70 0.00
N ALA A 276 1.64 -28.94 -0.10
CA ALA A 276 2.82 -29.31 -0.88
C ALA A 276 3.49 -30.58 -0.32
N GLU A 277 3.67 -30.68 1.00
CA GLU A 277 4.15 -31.91 1.66
C GLU A 277 3.23 -33.10 1.36
N LEU A 278 1.91 -32.95 1.54
CA LEU A 278 0.93 -34.01 1.31
C LEU A 278 0.93 -34.45 -0.15
N THR A 279 1.07 -33.51 -1.09
CA THR A 279 1.18 -33.81 -2.53
C THR A 279 2.48 -34.58 -2.84
N ALA A 280 3.60 -34.22 -2.20
CA ALA A 280 4.86 -34.93 -2.35
C ALA A 280 4.83 -36.34 -1.71
N LYS A 281 4.21 -36.49 -0.53
CA LYS A 281 3.99 -37.76 0.16
C LYS A 281 3.05 -38.66 -0.64
N LYS A 282 1.94 -38.11 -1.15
CA LYS A 282 1.00 -38.79 -2.06
C LYS A 282 1.72 -39.30 -3.30
N ARG A 283 2.54 -38.47 -3.95
CA ARG A 283 3.27 -38.87 -5.16
C ARG A 283 4.20 -40.06 -4.90
N LYS A 284 4.97 -40.03 -3.80
CA LYS A 284 5.80 -41.20 -3.39
C LYS A 284 4.97 -42.47 -3.20
N LEU A 285 3.81 -42.37 -2.53
CA LEU A 285 2.91 -43.51 -2.34
C LEU A 285 2.27 -43.98 -3.66
N GLU A 286 2.00 -43.08 -4.60
CA GLU A 286 1.54 -43.43 -5.95
C GLU A 286 2.65 -44.12 -6.77
N ASP A 287 3.89 -43.63 -6.69
CA ASP A 287 5.06 -44.23 -7.31
C ASP A 287 5.33 -45.64 -6.71
N GLU A 288 5.40 -45.77 -5.38
CA GLU A 288 5.54 -47.05 -4.64
C GLU A 288 4.41 -48.05 -4.95
N CYS A 289 3.15 -47.59 -5.02
CA CYS A 289 2.02 -48.43 -5.42
C CYS A 289 2.06 -48.83 -6.90
N SER A 290 2.78 -48.10 -7.76
CA SER A 290 2.97 -48.47 -9.16
C SER A 290 4.08 -49.51 -9.32
N GLU A 291 5.16 -49.40 -8.54
CA GLU A 291 6.23 -50.41 -8.46
C GLU A 291 5.68 -51.72 -7.89
N LEU A 292 4.98 -51.69 -6.75
CA LEU A 292 4.38 -52.90 -6.15
C LEU A 292 3.36 -53.58 -7.06
N LYS A 293 2.58 -52.84 -7.86
CA LYS A 293 1.69 -53.43 -8.85
C LYS A 293 2.45 -54.14 -9.97
N LYS A 294 3.51 -53.52 -10.48
CA LYS A 294 4.36 -54.12 -11.51
C LYS A 294 5.08 -55.35 -10.99
N ASP A 295 5.56 -55.34 -9.75
CA ASP A 295 6.16 -56.51 -9.10
C ASP A 295 5.12 -57.64 -8.91
N ILE A 296 3.86 -57.31 -8.62
CA ILE A 296 2.76 -58.29 -8.62
C ILE A 296 2.51 -58.85 -10.03
N ASP A 297 2.38 -58.00 -11.05
CA ASP A 297 2.18 -58.44 -12.45
C ASP A 297 3.33 -59.33 -12.94
N ASP A 298 4.59 -58.95 -12.67
CA ASP A 298 5.78 -59.74 -12.99
C ASP A 298 5.81 -61.06 -12.17
N LEU A 299 5.41 -61.04 -10.89
CA LEU A 299 5.29 -62.25 -10.06
C LEU A 299 4.18 -63.20 -10.57
N GLU A 300 3.00 -62.69 -10.95
CA GLU A 300 1.92 -63.48 -11.55
C GLU A 300 2.37 -64.11 -12.88
N LEU A 301 3.13 -63.38 -13.71
CA LEU A 301 3.75 -63.93 -14.92
C LEU A 301 4.76 -65.04 -14.61
N THR A 302 5.60 -64.89 -13.57
CA THR A 302 6.50 -65.98 -13.15
C THR A 302 5.74 -67.17 -12.57
N LEU A 303 4.67 -66.94 -11.80
CA LEU A 303 3.86 -68.00 -11.19
C LEU A 303 3.12 -68.79 -12.27
N ALA A 304 2.47 -68.13 -13.24
CA ALA A 304 1.82 -68.78 -14.37
C ALA A 304 2.82 -69.55 -15.27
N LYS A 305 4.09 -69.10 -15.33
CA LYS A 305 5.17 -69.85 -15.99
C LYS A 305 5.58 -71.08 -15.18
N VAL A 306 5.79 -70.94 -13.87
CA VAL A 306 6.13 -72.04 -12.96
C VAL A 306 4.98 -73.06 -12.87
N GLU A 307 3.72 -72.65 -12.97
CA GLU A 307 2.58 -73.56 -13.06
C GLU A 307 2.54 -74.34 -14.39
N LYS A 308 2.90 -73.70 -15.52
CA LYS A 308 3.08 -74.42 -16.80
C LYS A 308 4.23 -75.42 -16.74
N GLU A 309 5.36 -75.04 -16.15
CA GLU A 309 6.50 -75.93 -15.95
C GLU A 309 6.15 -77.07 -15.00
N LYS A 310 5.46 -76.78 -13.89
CA LYS A 310 4.89 -77.75 -12.96
C LYS A 310 3.97 -78.74 -13.68
N HIS A 311 2.94 -78.29 -14.39
CA HIS A 311 2.04 -79.17 -15.16
C HIS A 311 2.80 -80.00 -16.21
N ALA A 312 3.84 -79.44 -16.85
CA ALA A 312 4.71 -80.22 -17.74
C ALA A 312 5.51 -81.30 -17.00
N THR A 313 5.93 -81.06 -15.75
CA THR A 313 6.54 -82.10 -14.89
C THR A 313 5.52 -83.10 -14.34
N GLU A 314 4.31 -82.67 -13.93
CA GLU A 314 3.24 -83.56 -13.46
C GLU A 314 2.77 -84.51 -14.57
N ASN A 315 2.68 -84.04 -15.82
CA ASN A 315 2.39 -84.90 -16.96
C ASN A 315 3.54 -85.87 -17.26
N LYS A 316 4.82 -85.46 -17.12
CA LYS A 316 5.96 -86.40 -17.18
C LYS A 316 5.91 -87.45 -16.08
N VAL A 317 5.59 -87.05 -14.85
CA VAL A 317 5.43 -87.97 -13.70
C VAL A 317 4.27 -88.93 -13.95
N LYS A 318 3.12 -88.46 -14.46
CA LYS A 318 1.99 -89.33 -14.85
C LYS A 318 2.41 -90.39 -15.86
N ASN A 319 3.01 -89.98 -16.99
CA ASN A 319 3.48 -90.91 -18.01
C ASN A 319 4.46 -91.94 -17.42
N LEU A 320 5.41 -91.52 -16.57
CA LEU A 320 6.34 -92.42 -15.90
C LEU A 320 5.65 -93.36 -14.90
N THR A 321 4.59 -92.93 -14.21
CA THR A 321 3.78 -93.82 -13.34
C THR A 321 2.89 -94.78 -14.13
N GLU A 322 2.42 -94.41 -15.32
CA GLU A 322 1.69 -95.29 -16.23
C GLU A 322 2.64 -96.33 -16.88
N GLU A 323 3.87 -95.92 -17.24
CA GLU A 323 4.94 -96.83 -17.64
C GLU A 323 5.31 -97.81 -16.51
N MET A 324 5.51 -97.32 -15.28
CA MET A 324 5.73 -98.17 -14.09
C MET A 324 4.60 -99.18 -13.89
N ALA A 325 3.33 -98.75 -13.94
CA ALA A 325 2.19 -99.65 -13.80
C ALA A 325 2.14 -100.73 -14.89
N SER A 326 2.56 -100.41 -16.12
CA SER A 326 2.66 -101.40 -17.21
C SER A 326 3.79 -102.43 -16.98
N GLN A 327 4.87 -102.03 -16.28
CA GLN A 327 5.94 -102.94 -15.86
C GLN A 327 5.48 -103.82 -14.69
N ASP A 328 4.78 -103.27 -13.70
CA ASP A 328 4.17 -104.03 -12.60
C ASP A 328 3.14 -105.06 -13.10
N GLU A 329 2.29 -104.71 -14.09
CA GLU A 329 1.41 -105.68 -14.75
C GLU A 329 2.18 -106.81 -15.45
N SER A 330 3.34 -106.50 -16.03
CA SER A 330 4.19 -107.48 -16.70
C SER A 330 4.87 -108.41 -15.69
N ILE A 331 5.31 -107.89 -14.55
CA ILE A 331 5.81 -108.65 -13.40
C ILE A 331 4.70 -109.53 -12.81
N ALA A 332 3.46 -109.04 -12.72
CA ALA A 332 2.30 -109.79 -12.25
C ALA A 332 1.92 -110.96 -13.18
N LYS A 333 2.12 -110.82 -14.50
CA LYS A 333 1.94 -111.91 -15.49
C LYS A 333 3.03 -112.98 -15.33
N LEU A 334 4.31 -112.58 -15.32
CA LEU A 334 5.45 -113.48 -15.15
C LEU A 334 5.43 -114.25 -13.80
N THR A 335 4.97 -113.61 -12.73
CA THR A 335 4.82 -114.28 -11.42
C THR A 335 3.65 -115.27 -11.38
N LYS A 336 2.57 -115.06 -12.15
CA LYS A 336 1.52 -116.07 -12.35
C LYS A 336 2.02 -117.29 -13.12
N GLU A 337 2.73 -117.08 -14.23
CA GLU A 337 3.30 -118.16 -15.04
C GLU A 337 4.30 -119.01 -14.23
N LYS A 338 5.18 -118.36 -13.46
CA LYS A 338 6.09 -119.02 -12.52
C LYS A 338 5.35 -119.91 -11.53
N LYS A 339 4.19 -119.47 -11.01
CA LYS A 339 3.41 -120.22 -10.02
C LYS A 339 2.75 -121.47 -10.62
N ALA A 340 2.16 -121.34 -11.81
CA ALA A 340 1.58 -122.47 -12.54
C ALA A 340 2.63 -123.56 -12.88
N LEU A 341 3.86 -123.16 -13.23
CA LEU A 341 4.97 -124.09 -13.45
C LEU A 341 5.41 -124.82 -12.18
N GLN A 342 5.35 -124.18 -11.01
CA GLN A 342 5.66 -124.85 -9.73
C GLN A 342 4.55 -125.83 -9.31
N GLU A 343 3.28 -125.46 -9.51
CA GLU A 343 2.13 -126.32 -9.19
C GLU A 343 2.10 -127.57 -10.10
N ALA A 344 2.42 -127.43 -11.40
CA ALA A 344 2.57 -128.56 -12.31
C ALA A 344 3.73 -129.50 -11.94
N HIS A 345 4.84 -128.97 -11.43
CA HIS A 345 6.00 -129.78 -11.01
C HIS A 345 5.67 -130.64 -9.78
N GLN A 346 4.93 -130.10 -8.80
CA GLN A 346 4.51 -130.85 -7.61
C GLN A 346 3.57 -132.01 -7.97
N GLN A 347 2.60 -131.78 -8.86
CA GLN A 347 1.68 -132.81 -9.34
C GLN A 347 2.43 -134.03 -9.91
N THR A 348 3.49 -133.80 -10.70
CA THR A 348 4.32 -134.87 -11.28
C THR A 348 5.26 -135.57 -10.31
N LEU A 349 5.48 -135.03 -9.10
CA LEU A 349 6.22 -135.74 -8.04
C LEU A 349 5.29 -136.70 -7.28
N ASP A 350 4.07 -136.27 -6.98
CA ASP A 350 3.11 -137.06 -6.22
C ASP A 350 2.62 -138.30 -7.01
N ASP A 351 2.42 -138.16 -8.33
CA ASP A 351 2.08 -139.28 -9.23
C ASP A 351 3.22 -140.32 -9.33
N LEU A 352 4.49 -139.89 -9.23
CA LEU A 352 5.65 -140.79 -9.26
C LEU A 352 5.72 -141.65 -7.99
N GLN A 353 5.50 -141.01 -6.83
CA GLN A 353 5.45 -141.67 -5.52
C GLN A 353 4.35 -142.75 -5.47
N ALA A 354 3.21 -142.49 -6.11
CA ALA A 354 2.06 -143.39 -6.15
C ALA A 354 2.26 -144.65 -7.01
N GLU A 355 3.26 -144.71 -7.90
CA GLU A 355 3.65 -145.94 -8.61
C GLU A 355 4.72 -146.74 -7.87
N GLU A 356 5.66 -146.08 -7.17
CA GLU A 356 6.68 -146.79 -6.37
C GLU A 356 6.06 -147.67 -5.27
N ASP A 357 5.00 -147.22 -4.61
CA ASP A 357 4.32 -148.02 -3.56
C ASP A 357 3.54 -149.23 -4.11
N LYS A 358 3.08 -149.17 -5.37
CA LYS A 358 2.48 -150.33 -6.07
C LYS A 358 3.54 -151.38 -6.38
N VAL A 359 4.74 -150.96 -6.80
CA VAL A 359 5.88 -151.86 -7.06
C VAL A 359 6.39 -152.50 -5.77
N ASN A 360 6.47 -151.73 -4.68
CA ASN A 360 6.93 -152.22 -3.37
C ASN A 360 5.99 -153.27 -2.75
N THR A 361 4.68 -153.14 -2.93
CA THR A 361 3.70 -154.13 -2.43
C THR A 361 3.70 -155.43 -3.25
N LEU A 362 3.75 -155.35 -4.59
CA LEU A 362 3.86 -156.53 -5.45
C LEU A 362 5.16 -157.32 -5.26
N THR A 363 6.28 -156.62 -5.01
CA THR A 363 7.60 -157.27 -4.81
C THR A 363 7.64 -158.12 -3.54
N LYS A 364 7.02 -157.67 -2.45
CA LYS A 364 6.93 -158.42 -1.18
C LYS A 364 6.09 -159.69 -1.32
N ALA A 365 5.01 -159.66 -2.10
CA ALA A 365 4.22 -160.87 -2.39
C ALA A 365 4.99 -161.90 -3.24
N ARG A 366 5.75 -161.44 -4.24
CA ARG A 366 6.50 -162.30 -5.17
C ARG A 366 7.63 -163.10 -4.51
N GLN A 367 8.32 -162.52 -3.53
CA GLN A 367 9.41 -163.21 -2.80
C GLN A 367 8.90 -164.39 -1.93
N SER A 368 7.65 -164.33 -1.47
CA SER A 368 7.01 -165.41 -0.70
C SER A 368 6.86 -166.70 -1.52
N LEU A 369 6.30 -166.62 -2.73
CA LEU A 369 6.09 -167.80 -3.59
C LEU A 369 7.39 -168.32 -4.23
N SER A 370 8.33 -167.44 -4.59
CA SER A 370 9.52 -167.85 -5.35
C SER A 370 10.50 -168.72 -4.56
N SER A 371 10.45 -168.66 -3.22
CA SER A 371 11.51 -169.21 -2.35
C SER A 371 11.35 -170.69 -1.96
N LYS A 372 10.30 -171.39 -2.43
CA LYS A 372 10.11 -172.83 -2.17
C LYS A 372 9.75 -173.68 -3.40
N LEU A 373 9.30 -173.10 -4.51
CA LEU A 373 9.05 -173.86 -5.75
C LEU A 373 10.32 -174.17 -6.57
N MET A 374 11.47 -173.59 -6.22
CA MET A 374 12.73 -173.78 -6.97
C MET A 374 13.59 -174.95 -6.49
N ILE A 375 13.11 -175.81 -5.58
CA ILE A 375 13.75 -177.09 -5.21
C ILE A 375 12.81 -178.28 -5.44
N LEU A 376 12.18 -178.33 -6.62
CA LEU A 376 11.47 -179.52 -7.11
C LEU A 376 11.77 -179.88 -8.58
N ARG A 377 12.73 -179.21 -9.24
CA ARG A 377 12.95 -179.39 -10.70
C ARG A 377 14.40 -179.38 -11.19
N ALA A 378 15.32 -179.90 -10.38
CA ALA A 378 16.49 -180.66 -10.84
C ALA A 378 16.27 -182.14 -10.46
N HIS A 379 15.22 -182.78 -10.95
CA HIS A 379 15.14 -183.37 -12.30
C HIS A 379 16.16 -184.51 -12.53
N TRP A 380 15.75 -185.71 -12.11
CA TRP A 380 16.13 -186.98 -12.74
C TRP A 380 17.62 -187.34 -12.85
N SER A 381 18.19 -187.94 -11.79
CA SER A 381 19.20 -189.00 -11.98
C SER A 381 19.14 -190.13 -10.94
N LYS A 382 18.33 -191.14 -11.27
CA LYS A 382 18.71 -192.56 -11.26
C LYS A 382 19.03 -193.28 -9.92
N ARG A 383 17.95 -193.72 -9.26
CA ARG A 383 17.73 -195.15 -8.89
C ARG A 383 18.76 -195.84 -7.96
N ARG A 384 18.67 -195.57 -6.66
CA ARG A 384 18.85 -196.53 -5.52
C ARG A 384 18.28 -195.83 -4.27
N SER A 385 17.16 -196.23 -3.67
CA SER A 385 16.78 -197.52 -3.07
C SER A 385 17.53 -197.81 -1.77
N SER A 386 16.76 -197.79 -0.67
CA SER A 386 16.96 -198.60 0.54
C SER A 386 18.18 -198.33 1.45
N VAL A 387 18.02 -197.35 2.36
CA VAL A 387 17.91 -197.58 3.83
C VAL A 387 19.16 -197.98 4.67
N TRP A 388 19.19 -197.48 5.93
CA TRP A 388 20.14 -197.71 7.07
C TRP A 388 21.51 -196.96 7.15
N THR A 389 21.64 -196.15 8.22
CA THR A 389 22.82 -195.82 9.09
C THR A 389 24.23 -195.37 8.58
N LEU A 390 24.58 -194.13 8.97
CA LEU A 390 25.82 -193.63 9.66
C LEU A 390 27.27 -193.63 9.04
N ARG A 391 27.85 -192.39 9.02
CA ARG A 391 29.25 -191.93 9.37
C ARG A 391 30.40 -191.76 8.32
N GLU A 392 31.02 -190.54 8.37
CA GLU A 392 32.46 -190.16 8.14
C GLU A 392 33.08 -190.18 6.69
N PRO A 393 34.30 -189.61 6.40
CA PRO A 393 34.63 -188.15 6.41
C PRO A 393 35.64 -187.56 5.34
N ARG A 394 35.85 -186.22 5.37
CA ARG A 394 37.02 -185.34 4.95
C ARG A 394 37.21 -184.72 3.54
N GLU A 395 37.57 -183.41 3.55
CA GLU A 395 38.47 -182.56 2.69
C GLU A 395 38.29 -182.47 1.15
N SER A 396 38.49 -181.33 0.43
CA SER A 396 38.94 -179.92 0.71
C SER A 396 38.44 -178.94 -0.44
N LEU A 397 38.91 -177.73 -0.83
CA LEU A 397 40.12 -176.91 -0.54
C LEU A 397 39.96 -175.34 -0.70
N ARG A 398 39.87 -174.74 -1.91
CA ARG A 398 39.82 -173.27 -2.23
C ARG A 398 38.91 -172.99 -3.44
N VAL A 399 38.10 -171.92 -3.59
CA VAL A 399 37.95 -170.55 -3.01
C VAL A 399 38.73 -169.43 -3.73
N ILE A 400 37.97 -168.57 -4.40
CA ILE A 400 38.05 -167.09 -4.42
C ILE A 400 36.68 -166.60 -3.93
#